data_AF-A0A963RFH6-F1
#
_entry.id   AF-A0A963RFH6-F1
#
_cell.length_a   1.000
_cell.length_b   1.000
_cell.length_c   1.000
_cell.angle_alpha   90.00
_cell.angle_beta   90.00
_cell.angle_gamma   90.00
#
_symmetry.space_group_name_H-M   'P 1'
#
loop_
_entity.id
_entity.type
_entity.pdbx_description
1 polymer ?
#
loop_
_entity_poly.entity_id
_entity_poly.type
_entity_poly.pdbx_seq_one_letter_code
_entity_poly.pdbx_strand_id
1 'polypeptide(L)'
;VVITYRDPVDAIQSAITMMGYGARMRYPEVDRQFLLEYWTERVDHLLRACVRDRDVWPEAQRVDVPFDALMKDPMHFVRLTHAKAGMETTEKAVAEMEHFVATHPRDRFGQVVYDLEGDFGVSREKLRERFGYYFDAFPQVAVS
;
A
#
# COMPACT_ATOMS: atom_id res chain seq x y z
N VAL A 1 6.71 -9.09 -12.62
CA VAL A 1 5.59 -8.66 -11.75
C VAL A 1 6.15 -7.95 -10.53
N VAL A 2 5.64 -6.76 -10.22
CA VAL A 2 6.00 -6.02 -9.01
C VAL A 2 4.82 -6.14 -8.04
N ILE A 3 5.08 -6.63 -6.83
CA ILE A 3 4.08 -6.79 -5.78
C ILE A 3 4.42 -5.79 -4.68
N THR A 4 3.52 -4.85 -4.42
CA THR A 4 3.67 -3.87 -3.35
C THR A 4 2.99 -4.36 -2.08
N TYR A 5 3.66 -4.15 -0.95
CA TYR A 5 3.18 -4.57 0.36
C TYR A 5 3.03 -3.36 1.26
N ARG A 6 1.92 -3.30 2.00
CA ARG A 6 1.63 -2.26 2.98
C ARG A 6 0.81 -2.88 4.11
N ASP A 7 0.88 -2.30 5.30
CA ASP A 7 -0.04 -2.64 6.37
C ASP A 7 -1.50 -2.55 5.85
N PRO A 8 -2.28 -3.63 5.91
CA PRO A 8 -3.66 -3.64 5.43
C PRO A 8 -4.53 -2.62 6.15
N VAL A 9 -4.27 -2.36 7.43
CA VAL A 9 -5.03 -1.37 8.20
C VAL A 9 -4.77 0.04 7.67
N ASP A 10 -3.51 0.38 7.37
CA ASP A 10 -3.18 1.67 6.77
C ASP A 10 -3.77 1.83 5.37
N ALA A 11 -3.80 0.75 4.59
CA ALA A 11 -4.39 0.74 3.27
C ALA A 11 -5.92 0.96 3.33
N ILE A 12 -6.61 0.26 4.24
CA ILE A 12 -8.05 0.42 4.46
C ILE A 12 -8.36 1.83 4.94
N GLN A 13 -7.66 2.31 5.98
CA GLN A 13 -7.84 3.64 6.56
C GLN A 13 -7.66 4.74 5.49
N SER A 14 -6.60 4.66 4.70
CA SER A 14 -6.36 5.58 3.59
C SER A 14 -7.50 5.55 2.54
N ALA A 15 -7.97 4.36 2.17
CA ALA A 15 -9.02 4.21 1.17
C ALA A 15 -10.38 4.74 1.64
N ILE A 16 -10.81 4.40 2.86
CA ILE A 16 -12.10 4.84 3.42
C ILE A 16 -12.12 6.35 3.68
N THR A 17 -11.00 6.95 4.11
CA THR A 17 -10.90 8.40 4.27
C THR A 17 -10.99 9.12 2.93
N MET A 18 -10.25 8.67 1.92
CA MET A 18 -10.29 9.26 0.58
C MET A 18 -11.69 9.16 -0.05
N MET A 19 -12.29 7.97 0.01
CA MET A 19 -13.62 7.72 -0.55
C MET A 19 -14.71 8.47 0.21
N GLY A 20 -14.63 8.50 1.54
CA GLY A 20 -15.55 9.26 2.38
C GLY A 20 -15.45 10.76 2.11
N TYR A 21 -14.24 11.29 1.97
CA TYR A 21 -14.03 12.70 1.61
C TYR A 21 -14.62 13.04 0.23
N GLY A 22 -14.37 12.21 -0.78
CA GLY A 22 -14.94 12.40 -2.11
C GLY A 22 -16.47 12.27 -2.14
N ALA A 23 -17.03 11.33 -1.36
CA ALA A 23 -18.47 11.12 -1.27
C ALA A 23 -19.22 12.34 -0.73
N ARG A 24 -18.61 13.12 0.19
CA ARG A 24 -19.20 14.36 0.73
C ARG A 24 -19.47 15.43 -0.33
N MET A 25 -18.80 15.37 -1.48
CA MET A 25 -19.04 16.30 -2.58
C MET A 25 -20.27 15.92 -3.43
N ARG A 26 -20.74 14.68 -3.34
CA ARG A 26 -21.83 14.13 -4.17
C ARG A 26 -23.06 13.72 -3.38
N TYR A 27 -22.91 13.36 -2.10
CA TYR A 27 -23.96 12.82 -1.27
C TYR A 27 -24.17 13.67 -0.02
N PRO A 28 -25.43 13.86 0.42
CA PRO A 28 -25.73 14.63 1.62
C PRO A 28 -25.21 13.94 2.89
N GLU A 29 -25.16 12.61 2.88
CA GLU A 29 -24.66 11.79 3.97
C GLU A 29 -23.73 10.69 3.41
N VAL A 30 -22.72 10.33 4.21
CA VAL A 30 -21.77 9.26 3.88
C VAL A 30 -22.00 8.10 4.82
N ASP A 31 -22.32 6.94 4.27
CA ASP A 31 -22.38 5.69 5.03
C ASP A 31 -20.96 5.20 5.34
N ARG A 32 -20.48 5.59 6.52
CA ARG A 32 -19.14 5.26 7.02
C ARG A 32 -18.98 3.76 7.30
N GLN A 33 -20.05 3.12 7.78
CA GLN A 33 -20.03 1.70 8.11
C GLN A 33 -19.94 0.85 6.85
N PHE A 34 -20.72 1.20 5.83
CA PHE A 34 -20.62 0.56 4.51
C PHE A 34 -19.20 0.70 3.92
N LEU A 35 -18.59 1.89 4.00
CA LEU A 35 -17.23 2.10 3.52
C LEU A 35 -16.22 1.19 4.24
N LEU A 36 -16.30 1.12 5.58
CA LEU A 36 -15.43 0.27 6.38
C LEU A 36 -15.58 -1.20 6.00
N GLU A 37 -16.81 -1.71 5.98
CA GLU A 37 -17.09 -3.12 5.66
C GLU A 37 -16.64 -3.46 4.25
N TYR A 38 -17.05 -2.67 3.26
CA TYR A 38 -16.70 -2.90 1.86
C TYR A 38 -15.18 -2.92 1.64
N TRP A 39 -14.45 -1.93 2.16
CA TRP A 39 -13.01 -1.85 1.96
C TRP A 39 -12.24 -2.92 2.74
N THR A 40 -12.73 -3.29 3.93
CA THR A 40 -12.14 -4.40 4.69
C THR A 40 -12.30 -5.72 3.94
N GLU A 41 -13.52 -6.04 3.47
CA GLU A 41 -13.78 -7.26 2.68
C GLU A 41 -12.98 -7.27 1.38
N ARG A 42 -12.92 -6.13 0.69
CA ARG A 42 -12.18 -5.99 -0.57
C ARG A 42 -10.68 -6.22 -0.38
N VAL A 43 -10.08 -5.60 0.64
CA VAL A 43 -8.65 -5.77 0.94
C VAL A 43 -8.38 -7.22 1.36
N ASP A 44 -9.22 -7.81 2.21
CA ASP A 44 -9.08 -9.22 2.61
C ASP A 44 -9.14 -10.16 1.41
N HIS A 45 -10.08 -9.96 0.48
CA HIS A 45 -10.17 -10.75 -0.74
C HIS A 45 -8.90 -10.65 -1.60
N LEU A 46 -8.40 -9.43 -1.82
CA LEU A 46 -7.20 -9.20 -2.62
C LEU A 46 -5.94 -9.78 -1.99
N LEU A 47 -5.79 -9.65 -0.66
CA LEU A 47 -4.64 -10.19 0.06
C LEU A 47 -4.66 -11.72 0.14
N ARG A 48 -5.84 -12.34 0.32
CA ARG A 48 -5.96 -13.80 0.22
C ARG A 48 -5.56 -14.32 -1.16
N ALA A 49 -6.01 -13.64 -2.22
CA ALA A 49 -5.60 -13.99 -3.59
C ALA A 49 -4.09 -13.81 -3.78
N CYS A 50 -3.51 -12.73 -3.26
CA CYS A 50 -2.07 -12.49 -3.32
C CYS A 50 -1.28 -13.59 -2.58
N VAL A 51 -1.65 -13.93 -1.34
CA VAL A 51 -1.01 -15.01 -0.58
C VAL A 51 -1.10 -16.35 -1.31
N ARG A 52 -2.26 -16.66 -1.90
CA ARG A 52 -2.47 -17.91 -2.65
C ARG A 52 -1.65 -17.97 -3.95
N ASP A 53 -1.63 -16.89 -4.73
CA ASP A 53 -1.18 -16.91 -6.12
C ASP A 53 0.21 -16.31 -6.32
N ARG A 54 0.84 -15.72 -5.30
CA ARG A 54 2.15 -15.05 -5.42
C ARG A 54 3.22 -15.93 -6.07
N ASP A 55 3.21 -17.22 -5.78
CA ASP A 55 4.22 -18.16 -6.27
C ASP A 55 3.92 -18.73 -7.66
N VAL A 56 2.82 -18.30 -8.30
CA VAL A 56 2.62 -18.46 -9.75
C VAL A 56 3.74 -17.76 -10.53
N TRP A 57 4.28 -16.66 -9.96
CA TRP A 57 5.42 -15.95 -10.53
C TRP A 57 6.73 -16.47 -9.92
N PRO A 58 7.65 -17.01 -10.75
CA PRO A 58 8.98 -17.40 -10.28
C PRO A 58 9.71 -16.20 -9.66
N GLU A 59 10.61 -16.48 -8.72
CA GLU A 59 11.40 -15.43 -8.05
C GLU A 59 12.14 -14.53 -9.05
N ALA A 60 12.67 -15.10 -10.13
CA ALA A 60 13.34 -14.35 -11.20
C ALA A 60 12.44 -13.31 -11.90
N GLN A 61 11.12 -13.48 -11.84
CA GLN A 61 10.13 -12.61 -12.48
C GLN A 61 9.32 -11.77 -11.48
N ARG A 62 9.63 -11.86 -10.18
CA ARG A 62 8.91 -11.16 -9.11
C ARG A 62 9.80 -10.13 -8.40
N VAL A 63 9.26 -8.96 -8.10
CA VAL A 63 9.87 -7.97 -7.20
C VAL A 63 8.90 -7.72 -6.06
N ASP A 64 9.32 -8.01 -4.83
CA ASP A 64 8.54 -7.76 -3.62
C ASP A 64 8.95 -6.40 -3.04
N VAL A 65 7.99 -5.49 -2.86
CA VAL A 65 8.24 -4.08 -2.51
C VAL A 65 7.49 -3.68 -1.24
N PRO A 66 8.08 -3.85 -0.05
CA PRO A 66 7.53 -3.32 1.19
C PRO A 66 7.50 -1.81 1.18
N PHE A 67 6.39 -1.21 1.60
CA PHE A 67 6.17 0.23 1.59
C PHE A 67 7.26 0.98 2.35
N ASP A 68 7.64 0.53 3.54
CA ASP A 68 8.69 1.16 4.34
C ASP A 68 10.07 1.10 3.69
N ALA A 69 10.39 -0.02 3.04
CA ALA A 69 11.64 -0.15 2.30
C ALA A 69 11.62 0.80 1.09
N LEU A 70 10.48 0.88 0.38
CA LEU A 70 10.28 1.78 -0.74
C LEU A 70 10.44 3.25 -0.34
N MET A 71 9.96 3.64 0.84
CA MET A 71 10.13 5.01 1.35
C MET A 71 11.58 5.34 1.72
N LYS A 72 12.38 4.34 2.11
CA LYS A 72 13.80 4.52 2.47
C LYS A 72 14.71 4.61 1.25
N ASP A 73 14.49 3.76 0.24
CA ASP A 73 15.28 3.75 -0.99
C ASP A 73 14.40 3.37 -2.20
N PRO A 74 13.67 4.33 -2.81
CA PRO A 74 12.85 4.04 -3.97
C PRO A 74 13.67 3.63 -5.19
N MET A 75 14.90 4.15 -5.31
CA MET A 75 15.77 3.86 -6.44
C MET A 75 16.30 2.42 -6.43
N HIS A 76 16.43 1.80 -5.25
CA HIS A 76 16.71 0.36 -5.14
C HIS A 76 15.67 -0.47 -5.92
N PHE A 77 14.38 -0.22 -5.70
CA PHE A 77 13.30 -0.98 -6.34
C PHE A 77 13.16 -0.69 -7.83
N VAL A 78 13.44 0.56 -8.25
CA VAL A 78 13.54 0.91 -9.67
C VAL A 78 14.61 0.07 -10.36
N ARG A 79 15.84 0.08 -9.83
CA ARG A 79 16.98 -0.67 -10.40
C ARG A 79 16.69 -2.17 -10.44
N LEU A 80 16.15 -2.72 -9.36
CA LEU A 80 15.80 -4.14 -9.26
C LEU A 80 14.72 -4.53 -10.29
N THR A 81 13.70 -3.68 -10.47
CA THR A 81 12.64 -3.91 -11.45
C THR A 81 13.17 -3.89 -12.88
N HIS A 82 13.99 -2.89 -13.23
CA HIS A 82 14.62 -2.80 -14.55
C HIS A 82 15.50 -4.02 -14.85
N ALA A 83 16.34 -4.42 -13.89
CA ALA A 83 17.20 -5.59 -14.03
C ALA A 83 16.40 -6.88 -14.28
N LYS A 84 15.30 -7.11 -13.54
CA LYS A 84 14.44 -8.29 -13.76
C LYS A 84 13.62 -8.21 -15.05
N ALA A 85 13.29 -7.00 -15.51
CA ALA A 85 12.54 -6.78 -16.75
C ALA A 85 13.44 -6.82 -18.01
N GLY A 86 14.77 -6.90 -17.85
CA GLY A 86 15.70 -6.76 -18.98
C GLY A 86 15.64 -5.39 -19.64
N MET A 87 15.19 -4.37 -18.90
CA MET A 87 15.08 -3.00 -19.39
C MET A 87 16.42 -2.29 -19.21
N GLU A 88 16.86 -1.62 -20.26
CA GLU A 88 18.03 -0.74 -20.18
C GLU A 88 17.73 0.44 -19.25
N THR A 89 18.60 0.66 -18.27
CA THR A 89 18.53 1.83 -17.39
C THR A 89 19.60 2.82 -17.81
N THR A 90 19.22 3.84 -18.58
CA THR A 90 20.16 4.88 -19.01
C THR A 90 20.51 5.81 -17.85
N GLU A 91 21.71 6.38 -17.86
CA GLU A 91 22.13 7.36 -16.85
C GLU A 91 21.17 8.57 -16.77
N LYS A 92 20.64 8.99 -17.92
CA LYS A 92 19.64 10.06 -17.98
C LYS A 92 18.37 9.69 -17.22
N ALA A 93 17.83 8.48 -17.44
CA ALA A 93 16.62 8.04 -16.75
C ALA A 93 16.83 7.93 -15.24
N VAL A 94 18.01 7.44 -14.80
CA VAL A 94 18.38 7.42 -13.37
C VAL A 94 18.36 8.83 -12.80
N ALA A 95 19.03 9.79 -13.45
CA ALA A 95 19.11 11.16 -12.97
C ALA A 95 17.72 11.84 -12.89
N GLU A 96 16.85 11.60 -13.86
CA GLU A 96 15.47 12.12 -13.85
C GLU A 96 14.63 11.54 -12.69
N MET A 97 14.75 10.24 -12.43
CA MET A 97 14.05 9.59 -11.32
C MET A 97 14.60 10.03 -9.96
N GLU A 98 15.92 10.16 -9.81
CA GLU A 98 16.55 10.67 -8.59
C GLU A 98 16.14 12.13 -8.32
N HIS A 99 16.11 12.96 -9.36
CA HIS A 99 15.63 14.34 -9.25
C HIS A 99 14.16 14.39 -8.81
N PHE A 100 13.31 13.52 -9.37
CA PHE A 100 11.91 13.42 -8.96
C PHE A 100 11.78 13.06 -7.47
N VAL A 101 12.50 12.03 -7.02
CA VAL A 101 12.52 11.60 -5.61
C VAL A 101 12.97 12.73 -4.68
N ALA A 102 14.03 13.46 -5.05
CA ALA A 102 14.57 14.55 -4.25
C ALA A 102 13.61 15.76 -4.15
N THR A 103 12.81 16.01 -5.19
CA THR A 103 11.90 17.18 -5.26
C THR A 103 10.46 16.90 -4.81
N HIS A 104 10.12 15.63 -4.54
CA HIS A 104 8.79 15.21 -4.10
C HIS A 104 8.84 14.45 -2.75
N PRO A 105 9.36 15.07 -1.68
CA PRO A 105 9.36 14.45 -0.36
C PRO A 105 7.92 14.26 0.13
N ARG A 106 7.68 13.15 0.84
CA ARG A 106 6.36 12.69 1.28
C ARG A 106 5.55 13.73 2.05
N ASP A 107 6.20 14.52 2.89
CA ASP A 107 5.52 15.46 3.79
C ASP A 107 5.22 16.82 3.14
N ARG A 108 5.50 16.98 1.84
CA ARG A 108 5.33 18.24 1.11
C ARG A 108 3.91 18.81 1.17
N PHE A 109 2.88 17.97 1.32
CA PHE A 109 1.47 18.38 1.31
C PHE A 109 0.74 18.13 2.64
N GLY A 110 1.47 17.90 3.73
CA GLY A 110 0.90 17.61 5.05
C GLY A 110 0.54 16.13 5.23
N GLN A 111 0.35 15.72 6.49
CA GLN A 111 -0.13 14.38 6.86
C GLN A 111 -1.61 14.46 7.21
N VAL A 112 -2.40 13.51 6.69
CA VAL A 112 -3.77 13.33 7.14
C VAL A 112 -3.72 12.68 8.51
N VAL A 113 -4.27 13.35 9.52
CA VAL A 113 -4.50 12.72 10.82
C VAL A 113 -5.72 11.84 10.68
N TYR A 114 -5.53 10.55 10.91
CA TYR A 114 -6.61 9.59 10.81
C TYR A 114 -7.08 9.16 12.21
N ASP A 115 -8.39 9.16 12.43
CA ASP A 115 -9.03 8.66 13.65
C ASP A 115 -9.99 7.53 13.31
N LEU A 116 -9.47 6.30 13.20
CA LEU A 116 -10.27 5.15 12.79
C LEU A 116 -11.39 4.84 13.80
N GLU A 117 -11.12 5.03 15.08
CA GLU A 117 -12.07 4.73 16.14
C GLU A 117 -13.16 5.80 16.21
N GLY A 118 -12.80 7.09 16.18
CA GLY A 118 -13.77 8.19 16.17
C GLY A 118 -14.57 8.30 14.87
N ASP A 119 -13.93 8.08 13.71
CA ASP A 119 -14.59 8.24 12.41
C ASP A 119 -15.39 7.00 12.00
N PHE A 120 -14.92 5.79 12.33
CA PHE A 120 -15.47 4.52 11.83
C PHE A 120 -15.84 3.50 12.91
N GLY A 121 -15.61 3.80 14.19
CA GLY A 121 -16.06 2.95 15.29
C GLY A 121 -15.31 1.62 15.43
N VAL A 122 -14.11 1.50 14.84
CA VAL A 122 -13.29 0.29 14.92
C VAL A 122 -11.86 0.62 15.37
N SER A 123 -11.32 -0.18 16.29
CA SER A 123 -9.93 -0.05 16.71
C SER A 123 -8.98 -0.64 15.67
N ARG A 124 -7.76 -0.08 15.62
CA ARG A 124 -6.70 -0.58 14.72
C ARG A 124 -6.39 -2.04 15.01
N GLU A 125 -6.30 -2.40 16.29
CA GLU A 125 -5.98 -3.74 16.76
C GLU A 125 -7.03 -4.74 16.27
N LYS A 126 -8.32 -4.39 16.40
CA LYS A 126 -9.41 -5.26 16.00
C LYS A 126 -9.41 -5.53 14.50
N LEU A 127 -9.12 -4.51 13.71
CA LEU A 127 -8.99 -4.65 12.26
C LEU A 127 -7.74 -5.46 11.87
N ARG A 128 -6.63 -5.27 12.61
CA ARG A 128 -5.37 -5.97 12.37
C ARG A 128 -5.47 -7.48 12.61
N GLU A 129 -6.21 -7.92 13.64
CA GLU A 129 -6.44 -9.36 13.95
C GLU A 129 -6.88 -10.16 12.71
N ARG A 130 -7.72 -9.56 11.88
CA ARG A 130 -8.26 -10.20 10.66
C ARG A 130 -7.17 -10.60 9.66
N PHE A 131 -6.05 -9.89 9.65
CA PHE A 131 -4.98 -10.04 8.66
C PHE A 131 -3.78 -10.84 9.19
N GLY A 132 -3.92 -11.60 10.28
CA GLY A 132 -2.85 -12.45 10.82
C GLY A 132 -2.18 -13.32 9.74
N TYR A 133 -2.99 -13.96 8.89
CA TYR A 133 -2.50 -14.78 7.78
C TYR A 133 -1.58 -14.03 6.79
N TYR A 134 -1.81 -12.73 6.60
CA TYR A 134 -1.03 -11.90 5.69
C TYR A 134 0.33 -11.56 6.31
N PHE A 135 0.36 -11.28 7.61
CA PHE A 135 1.61 -11.05 8.34
C PHE A 135 2.44 -12.32 8.48
N ASP A 136 1.80 -13.48 8.66
CA ASP A 136 2.46 -14.79 8.67
C ASP A 136 3.11 -15.09 7.30
N ALA A 137 2.40 -14.82 6.22
CA ALA A 137 2.90 -15.00 4.85
C ALA A 137 3.99 -13.99 4.47
N PHE A 138 3.91 -12.77 5.00
CA PHE A 138 4.82 -11.66 4.67
C PHE A 138 5.34 -10.94 5.93
N PRO A 139 6.27 -11.55 6.67
CA PRO A 139 6.80 -10.98 7.92
C PRO A 139 7.45 -9.60 7.74
N GLN A 140 7.96 -9.29 6.54
CA GLN A 140 8.52 -8.00 6.20
C GLN A 140 7.51 -6.83 6.28
N VAL A 141 6.21 -7.12 6.37
CA VAL A 141 5.14 -6.12 6.54
C VAL A 141 4.77 -5.92 8.01
N ALA A 142 5.16 -6.83 8.90
CA ALA A 142 4.83 -6.75 10.32
C ALA A 142 5.78 -5.82 11.12
N VAL A 143 6.92 -5.45 10.54
CA VAL A 143 8.02 -4.72 11.18
C VAL A 143 8.02 -3.22 10.83
N SER A 144 6.96 -2.73 10.17
CA SER A 144 6.75 -1.30 9.85
C SER A 144 6.03 -0.57 10.98
#